data_AF-A0A450ZLV8-F1
#
_entry.id   AF-A0A450ZLV8-F1
#
_cell.length_a   1.000
_cell.length_b   1.000
_cell.length_c   1.000
_cell.angle_alpha   90.00
_cell.angle_beta   90.00
_cell.angle_gamma   90.00
#
_symmetry.space_group_name_H-M   'P 1'
#
loop_
_entity.id
_entity.type
_entity.pdbx_description
1 polymer ?
#
loop_
_entity_poly.entity_id
_entity_poly.type
_entity_poly.pdbx_seq_one_letter_code
_entity_poly.pdbx_strand_id
1 'polypeptide(L)'
;MPALSSPMLTVFKLEINGKRGNSLVNYTVQAAVADVLTYHGACSIIAGMEQAGDAIQEIENPGPRMVRKVIAQQRHLQEMQTVKDPKDLKWGVFAQEVLSSPSDPAYNNPFAVVQLFLDKIAIEKQITDVVTARKEALTAQGEKLNKNLMDELESVKGATDSSGSKYLSVIQSKYENYVKATLLTKAKDNAFERADILARQAQGQLAAGEQVKLREIENESRVWLEQYEIIQENINKILNVVNDSTVTSPDDIKALYKSFLAEIP
;
A
#
# COMPACT_ATOMS: atom_id res chain seq x y z
N MET A 1 25.21 4.19 -28.90
CA MET A 1 24.42 3.02 -28.47
C MET A 1 22.96 3.42 -28.50
N PRO A 2 22.14 2.90 -29.43
CA PRO A 2 20.72 3.25 -29.49
C PRO A 2 19.93 2.42 -28.46
N ALA A 3 19.02 3.07 -27.76
CA ALA A 3 18.12 2.44 -26.81
C ALA A 3 17.17 1.47 -27.52
N LEU A 4 17.14 0.21 -27.08
CA LEU A 4 16.15 -0.78 -27.49
C LEU A 4 14.81 -0.41 -26.84
N SER A 5 14.02 0.41 -27.53
CA SER A 5 12.62 0.62 -27.16
C SER A 5 11.84 -0.66 -27.45
N SER A 6 11.23 -1.26 -26.43
CA SER A 6 10.42 -2.47 -26.58
C SER A 6 9.28 -2.22 -27.59
N PRO A 7 9.23 -2.94 -28.73
CA PRO A 7 8.33 -2.64 -29.84
C PRO A 7 6.86 -2.79 -29.47
N MET A 8 6.53 -3.61 -28.47
CA MET A 8 5.16 -3.85 -28.01
C MET A 8 4.53 -2.61 -27.36
N LEU A 9 5.28 -1.91 -26.51
CA LEU A 9 4.82 -0.71 -25.80
C LEU A 9 4.64 0.48 -26.76
N THR A 10 5.44 0.53 -27.82
CA THR A 10 5.33 1.54 -28.89
C THR A 10 4.08 1.30 -29.74
N VAL A 11 3.76 0.03 -30.06
CA VAL A 11 2.54 -0.35 -30.79
C VAL A 11 1.28 -0.04 -29.96
N PHE A 12 1.26 -0.34 -28.67
CA PHE A 12 0.12 -0.03 -27.79
C PHE A 12 -0.13 1.47 -27.61
N LYS A 13 0.94 2.27 -27.42
CA LYS A 13 0.80 3.73 -27.36
C LYS A 13 0.33 4.33 -28.69
N LEU A 14 0.75 3.75 -29.82
CA LEU A 14 0.31 4.18 -31.15
C LEU A 14 -1.17 3.84 -31.42
N GLU A 15 -1.68 2.69 -30.98
CA GLU A 15 -3.09 2.33 -31.13
C GLU A 15 -4.03 3.22 -30.30
N ILE A 16 -3.66 3.50 -29.04
CA ILE A 16 -4.46 4.37 -28.16
C ILE A 16 -4.43 5.82 -28.65
N ASN A 17 -3.27 6.32 -29.08
CA ASN A 17 -3.17 7.67 -29.64
C ASN A 17 -3.82 7.79 -31.03
N GLY A 18 -3.80 6.72 -31.85
CA GLY A 18 -4.48 6.67 -33.14
C GLY A 18 -6.01 6.74 -33.03
N LYS A 19 -6.59 6.14 -31.98
CA LYS A 19 -8.05 6.19 -31.70
C LYS A 19 -8.51 7.49 -31.04
N ARG A 20 -7.60 8.24 -30.41
CA ARG A 20 -7.88 9.56 -29.82
C ARG A 20 -7.97 10.70 -30.85
N GLY A 21 -7.56 10.45 -32.10
CA GLY A 21 -7.82 11.30 -33.27
C GLY A 21 -7.85 12.81 -33.01
N ASN A 22 -6.74 13.42 -32.55
CA ASN A 22 -6.46 14.86 -32.42
C ASN A 22 -7.57 15.82 -31.89
N SER A 23 -8.73 15.33 -31.47
CA SER A 23 -9.88 16.14 -31.06
C SER A 23 -10.79 15.32 -30.15
N LEU A 24 -10.97 15.80 -28.91
CA LEU A 24 -11.92 15.25 -27.93
C LEU A 24 -13.37 15.21 -28.48
N VAL A 25 -13.68 15.99 -29.51
CA VAL A 25 -15.01 16.05 -30.15
C VAL A 25 -15.35 14.75 -30.88
N ASN A 26 -14.34 13.99 -31.33
CA ASN A 26 -14.54 12.74 -32.07
C ASN A 26 -14.34 11.48 -31.20
N TYR A 27 -14.11 11.65 -29.89
CA TYR A 27 -13.91 10.52 -28.98
C TYR A 27 -15.27 9.90 -28.62
N THR A 28 -15.57 8.75 -29.24
CA THR A 28 -16.87 8.11 -29.09
C THR A 28 -16.99 7.37 -27.75
N VAL A 29 -18.21 7.24 -27.25
CA VAL A 29 -18.51 6.44 -26.05
C VAL A 29 -18.06 4.99 -26.23
N GLN A 30 -18.17 4.42 -27.44
CA GLN A 30 -17.65 3.07 -27.70
C GLN A 30 -16.11 2.99 -27.57
N ALA A 31 -15.36 4.02 -27.98
CA ALA A 31 -13.91 4.06 -27.79
C ALA A 31 -13.54 4.18 -26.31
N ALA A 32 -14.28 4.96 -25.53
CA ALA A 32 -14.11 5.06 -24.09
C ALA A 32 -14.38 3.72 -23.38
N VAL A 33 -15.46 3.03 -23.76
CA VAL A 33 -15.80 1.70 -23.22
C VAL A 33 -14.75 0.66 -23.63
N ALA A 34 -14.25 0.70 -24.87
CA ALA A 34 -13.18 -0.19 -25.32
C ALA A 34 -11.86 0.06 -24.57
N ASP A 35 -11.49 1.32 -24.29
CA ASP A 35 -10.30 1.66 -23.50
C ASP A 35 -10.46 1.19 -22.04
N VAL A 36 -11.63 1.38 -21.44
CA VAL A 36 -11.93 0.90 -20.07
C VAL A 36 -11.90 -0.63 -20.02
N LEU A 37 -12.52 -1.33 -20.97
CA LEU A 37 -12.49 -2.79 -21.05
C LEU A 37 -11.09 -3.32 -21.32
N THR A 38 -10.28 -2.63 -22.11
CA THR A 38 -8.90 -3.05 -22.39
C THR A 38 -7.99 -2.78 -21.20
N TYR A 39 -8.14 -1.63 -20.52
CA TYR A 39 -7.32 -1.26 -19.37
C TYR A 39 -7.70 -2.04 -18.11
N HIS A 40 -8.99 -2.16 -17.78
CA HIS A 40 -9.47 -2.99 -16.67
C HIS A 40 -9.45 -4.48 -16.99
N GLY A 41 -9.67 -4.87 -18.25
CA GLY A 41 -9.50 -6.25 -18.70
C GLY A 41 -8.05 -6.70 -18.61
N ALA A 42 -7.07 -5.86 -18.96
CA ALA A 42 -5.65 -6.16 -18.74
C ALA A 42 -5.31 -6.30 -17.24
N CYS A 43 -5.86 -5.44 -16.37
CA CYS A 43 -5.72 -5.62 -14.92
C CYS A 43 -6.39 -6.91 -14.41
N SER A 44 -7.54 -7.28 -14.98
CA SER A 44 -8.29 -8.50 -14.62
C SER A 44 -7.65 -9.77 -15.18
N ILE A 45 -6.98 -9.70 -16.33
CA ILE A 45 -6.21 -10.79 -16.93
C ILE A 45 -4.90 -10.97 -16.18
N ILE A 46 -4.23 -9.90 -15.75
CA ILE A 46 -3.04 -9.98 -14.90
C ILE A 46 -3.40 -10.55 -13.53
N ALA A 47 -4.46 -10.04 -12.88
CA ALA A 47 -4.96 -10.60 -11.62
C ALA A 47 -5.46 -12.05 -11.77
N GLY A 48 -6.05 -12.39 -12.92
CA GLY A 48 -6.47 -13.75 -13.26
C GLY A 48 -5.29 -14.68 -13.57
N MET A 49 -4.21 -14.17 -14.15
CA MET A 49 -2.95 -14.88 -14.36
C MET A 49 -2.16 -15.03 -13.06
N GLU A 50 -2.24 -14.06 -12.14
CA GLU A 50 -1.73 -14.17 -10.76
C GLU A 50 -2.49 -15.24 -9.98
N GLN A 51 -3.83 -15.20 -9.97
CA GLN A 51 -4.62 -16.25 -9.32
C GLN A 51 -4.42 -17.61 -9.97
N ALA A 52 -4.23 -17.68 -11.29
CA ALA A 52 -3.91 -18.93 -11.97
C ALA A 52 -2.48 -19.41 -11.68
N GLY A 53 -1.50 -18.50 -11.58
CA GLY A 53 -0.11 -18.81 -11.25
C GLY A 53 0.05 -19.27 -9.79
N ASP A 54 -0.60 -18.57 -8.86
CA ASP A 54 -0.70 -18.92 -7.45
C ASP A 54 -1.46 -20.25 -7.28
N ALA A 55 -2.58 -20.43 -7.99
CA ALA A 55 -3.33 -21.69 -7.96
C ALA A 55 -2.55 -22.86 -8.57
N ILE A 56 -1.73 -22.66 -9.60
CA ILE A 56 -0.89 -23.71 -10.20
C ILE A 56 0.26 -24.08 -9.27
N GLN A 57 0.94 -23.11 -8.63
CA GLN A 57 1.95 -23.39 -7.61
C GLN A 57 1.35 -24.04 -6.34
N GLU A 58 0.14 -23.63 -5.94
CA GLU A 58 -0.57 -24.21 -4.79
C GLU A 58 -1.17 -25.60 -5.07
N ILE A 59 -1.48 -25.95 -6.32
CA ILE A 59 -1.96 -27.29 -6.69
C ILE A 59 -0.80 -28.30 -6.76
N GLU A 60 0.36 -27.89 -7.27
CA GLU A 60 1.48 -28.83 -7.48
C GLU A 60 2.33 -29.07 -6.21
N ASN A 61 2.41 -28.11 -5.27
CA ASN A 61 3.04 -28.31 -3.96
C ASN A 61 2.52 -27.32 -2.91
N PRO A 62 1.33 -27.52 -2.32
CA PRO A 62 0.89 -26.70 -1.21
C PRO A 62 1.75 -27.03 0.01
N GLY A 63 2.77 -26.21 0.26
CA GLY A 63 3.58 -26.34 1.46
C GLY A 63 2.70 -26.34 2.72
N PRO A 64 3.07 -27.04 3.81
CA PRO A 64 2.27 -27.16 5.04
C PRO A 64 1.84 -25.83 5.68
N ARG A 65 2.50 -24.73 5.31
CA ARG A 65 2.20 -23.37 5.75
C ARG A 65 1.05 -22.75 4.95
N MET A 66 0.94 -23.04 3.65
CA MET A 66 -0.14 -22.53 2.81
C MET A 66 -1.46 -23.24 3.11
N VAL A 67 -1.40 -24.55 3.32
CA VAL A 67 -2.51 -25.34 3.87
C VAL A 67 -2.99 -24.74 5.20
N ARG A 68 -2.07 -24.36 6.09
CA ARG A 68 -2.42 -23.68 7.36
C ARG A 68 -3.03 -22.29 7.15
N LYS A 69 -2.56 -21.51 6.18
CA LYS A 69 -3.11 -20.18 5.85
C LYS A 69 -4.53 -20.27 5.31
N VAL A 70 -4.79 -21.13 4.31
CA VAL A 70 -6.14 -21.33 3.78
C VAL A 70 -7.08 -21.87 4.86
N ILE A 71 -6.63 -22.83 5.67
CA ILE A 71 -7.44 -23.34 6.78
C ILE A 71 -7.72 -22.23 7.81
N ALA A 72 -6.72 -21.43 8.20
CA ALA A 72 -6.91 -20.33 9.15
C ALA A 72 -7.84 -19.25 8.60
N GLN A 73 -7.69 -18.86 7.34
CA GLN A 73 -8.57 -17.88 6.67
C GLN A 73 -9.99 -18.41 6.53
N GLN A 74 -10.16 -19.67 6.13
CA GLN A 74 -11.47 -20.30 6.02
C GLN A 74 -12.16 -20.42 7.39
N ARG A 75 -11.42 -20.77 8.44
CA ARG A 75 -11.93 -20.81 9.82
C ARG A 75 -12.27 -19.43 10.34
N HIS A 76 -11.47 -18.42 10.05
CA HIS A 76 -11.75 -17.03 10.41
C HIS A 76 -13.04 -16.51 9.74
N LEU A 77 -13.25 -16.81 8.44
CA LEU A 77 -14.48 -16.48 7.74
C LEU A 77 -15.70 -17.20 8.33
N GLN A 78 -15.57 -18.47 8.72
CA GLN A 78 -16.62 -19.20 9.43
C GLN A 78 -16.93 -18.57 10.80
N GLU A 79 -15.91 -18.12 11.53
CA GLU A 79 -16.10 -17.43 12.81
C GLU A 79 -16.78 -16.08 12.63
N MET A 80 -16.43 -15.28 11.61
CA MET A 80 -17.12 -14.01 11.34
C MET A 80 -18.61 -14.17 11.01
N GLN A 81 -19.01 -15.35 10.51
CA GLN A 81 -20.42 -15.66 10.22
C GLN A 81 -21.18 -16.19 11.44
N THR A 82 -20.49 -16.69 12.46
CA THR A 82 -21.09 -17.45 13.57
C THR A 82 -20.90 -16.79 14.93
N VAL A 83 -19.90 -15.93 15.07
CA VAL A 83 -19.52 -15.25 16.30
C VAL A 83 -20.10 -13.83 16.30
N LYS A 84 -20.78 -13.45 17.40
CA LYS A 84 -21.46 -12.14 17.53
C LYS A 84 -20.52 -11.00 17.94
N ASP A 85 -19.42 -11.30 18.61
CA ASP A 85 -18.45 -10.30 19.10
C ASP A 85 -17.07 -10.53 18.43
N PRO A 86 -16.49 -9.53 17.74
CA PRO A 86 -15.18 -9.63 17.12
C PRO A 86 -14.03 -10.01 18.07
N LYS A 87 -14.18 -9.78 19.38
CA LYS A 87 -13.16 -10.14 20.39
C LYS A 87 -13.04 -11.64 20.62
N ASP A 88 -14.05 -12.41 20.22
CA ASP A 88 -14.09 -13.86 20.38
C ASP A 88 -13.52 -14.60 19.15
N LEU A 89 -13.02 -13.87 18.15
CA LEU A 89 -12.41 -14.43 16.94
C LEU A 89 -11.03 -15.03 17.27
N LYS A 90 -10.93 -16.36 17.30
CA LYS A 90 -9.71 -17.09 17.68
C LYS A 90 -8.72 -17.17 16.54
N TRP A 91 -9.19 -17.18 15.30
CA TRP A 91 -8.33 -17.33 14.11
C TRP A 91 -7.85 -16.01 13.53
N GLY A 92 -8.29 -14.86 14.05
CA GLY A 92 -7.87 -13.54 13.56
C GLY A 92 -6.35 -13.32 13.69
N VAL A 93 -5.77 -13.77 14.81
CA VAL A 93 -4.33 -13.65 15.08
C VAL A 93 -3.53 -14.53 14.13
N PHE A 94 -3.96 -15.77 13.87
CA PHE A 94 -3.29 -16.70 12.94
C PHE A 94 -3.42 -16.30 11.47
N ALA A 95 -4.48 -15.59 11.09
CA ALA A 95 -4.61 -15.02 9.75
C ALA A 95 -3.64 -13.84 9.54
N GLN A 96 -3.25 -13.14 10.62
CA GLN A 96 -2.26 -12.05 10.63
C GLN A 96 -0.81 -12.52 10.85
N GLU A 97 -0.59 -13.60 11.63
CA GLU A 97 0.74 -14.11 12.04
C GLU A 97 1.60 -14.69 10.91
N VAL A 98 1.03 -14.95 9.73
CA VAL A 98 1.78 -15.61 8.64
C VAL A 98 2.69 -14.64 7.86
N LEU A 99 2.66 -13.35 8.18
CA LEU A 99 3.55 -12.34 7.61
C LEU A 99 4.94 -12.27 8.30
N SER A 100 5.20 -13.07 9.34
CA SER A 100 6.28 -12.78 10.29
C SER A 100 7.69 -13.30 9.93
N SER A 101 8.07 -13.45 8.66
CA SER A 101 9.49 -13.62 8.34
C SER A 101 9.93 -12.88 7.08
N PRO A 102 10.80 -11.85 7.21
CA PRO A 102 11.46 -11.17 6.08
C PRO A 102 12.29 -12.08 5.16
N SER A 103 12.51 -13.34 5.57
CA SER A 103 13.26 -14.34 4.80
C SER A 103 12.40 -15.17 3.84
N ASP A 104 11.08 -14.99 3.84
CA ASP A 104 10.17 -15.70 2.95
C ASP A 104 10.20 -15.10 1.54
N PRO A 105 10.48 -15.88 0.47
CA PRO A 105 10.44 -15.41 -0.91
C PRO A 105 9.09 -14.79 -1.31
N ALA A 106 7.99 -15.18 -0.66
CA ALA A 106 6.68 -14.57 -0.87
C ALA A 106 6.59 -13.12 -0.37
N TYR A 107 7.45 -12.74 0.59
CA TYR A 107 7.52 -11.38 1.17
C TYR A 107 8.22 -10.37 0.26
N ASN A 108 9.08 -10.85 -0.64
CA ASN A 108 9.80 -10.02 -1.62
C ASN A 108 9.06 -9.92 -2.96
N ASN A 109 7.78 -10.31 -3.00
CA ASN A 109 6.95 -10.11 -4.19
C ASN A 109 6.58 -8.62 -4.31
N PRO A 110 6.93 -7.93 -5.42
CA PRO A 110 6.58 -6.53 -5.65
C PRO A 110 5.09 -6.19 -5.43
N PHE A 111 4.19 -7.09 -5.84
CA PHE A 111 2.74 -6.89 -5.68
C PHE A 111 2.29 -7.03 -4.23
N ALA A 112 2.82 -8.01 -3.50
CA ALA A 112 2.50 -8.20 -2.08
C ALA A 112 2.89 -6.96 -1.27
N VAL A 113 4.07 -6.39 -1.54
CA VAL A 113 4.54 -5.17 -0.88
C VAL A 113 3.68 -3.96 -1.26
N VAL A 114 3.35 -3.78 -2.55
CA VAL A 114 2.52 -2.65 -2.97
C VAL A 114 1.10 -2.74 -2.44
N GLN A 115 0.56 -3.94 -2.22
CA GLN A 115 -0.75 -4.10 -1.62
C GLN A 115 -0.82 -3.48 -0.21
N LEU A 116 0.28 -3.49 0.54
CA LEU A 116 0.38 -2.82 1.84
C LEU A 116 0.17 -1.31 1.74
N PHE A 117 0.56 -0.69 0.62
CA PHE A 117 0.39 0.74 0.36
C PHE A 117 -0.97 1.09 -0.25
N LEU A 118 -1.57 0.14 -0.98
CA LEU A 118 -2.85 0.30 -1.66
C LEU A 118 -4.05 0.26 -0.75
N ASP A 119 -3.92 -0.33 0.44
CA ASP A 119 -4.86 -0.20 1.55
C ASP A 119 -4.83 1.25 2.03
N LYS A 120 -5.43 2.14 1.22
CA LYS A 120 -5.36 3.60 1.28
C LYS A 120 -5.28 4.08 2.72
N ILE A 121 -4.06 4.31 3.17
CA ILE A 121 -3.82 4.83 4.52
C ILE A 121 -4.31 6.27 4.48
N ALA A 122 -5.49 6.49 5.04
CA ALA A 122 -6.02 7.83 5.25
C ALA A 122 -5.34 8.42 6.49
N ILE A 123 -4.04 8.73 6.38
CA ILE A 123 -3.17 9.25 7.45
C ILE A 123 -3.83 10.46 8.13
N GLU A 124 -4.28 11.44 7.33
CA GLU A 124 -4.96 12.63 7.84
C GLU A 124 -6.20 12.25 8.66
N LYS A 125 -7.01 11.31 8.17
CA LYS A 125 -8.23 10.85 8.83
C LYS A 125 -7.90 10.11 10.13
N GLN A 126 -6.96 9.17 10.11
CA GLN A 126 -6.58 8.38 11.30
C GLN A 126 -6.12 9.29 12.45
N ILE A 127 -5.23 10.24 12.16
CA ILE A 127 -4.73 11.17 13.18
C ILE A 127 -5.87 12.10 13.65
N THR A 128 -6.68 12.62 12.73
CA THR A 128 -7.82 13.49 13.07
C THR A 128 -8.86 12.77 13.95
N ASP A 129 -9.17 11.51 13.64
CA ASP A 129 -10.13 10.70 14.39
C ASP A 129 -9.63 10.47 15.82
N VAL A 130 -8.34 10.15 16.00
CA VAL A 130 -7.75 9.95 17.33
C VAL A 130 -7.70 11.25 18.13
N VAL A 131 -7.32 12.38 17.51
CA VAL A 131 -7.37 13.70 18.16
C VAL A 131 -8.80 14.04 18.60
N THR A 132 -9.79 13.77 17.75
CA THR A 132 -11.20 14.04 18.04
C THR A 132 -11.71 13.17 19.19
N ALA A 133 -11.47 11.86 19.14
CA ALA A 133 -11.84 10.93 20.20
C ALA A 133 -11.20 11.29 21.55
N ARG A 134 -9.93 11.74 21.53
CA ARG A 134 -9.23 12.20 22.72
C ARG A 134 -9.87 13.45 23.31
N LYS A 135 -10.22 14.43 22.47
CA LYS A 135 -10.91 15.66 22.88
C LYS A 135 -12.27 15.36 23.54
N GLU A 136 -13.05 14.47 22.93
CA GLU A 136 -14.34 14.02 23.48
C GLU A 136 -14.17 13.37 24.85
N ALA A 137 -13.17 12.49 25.01
CA ALA A 137 -12.87 11.86 26.29
C ALA A 137 -12.47 12.88 27.38
N LEU A 138 -11.69 13.92 27.02
CA LEU A 138 -11.32 15.00 27.95
C LEU A 138 -12.49 15.89 28.34
N THR A 139 -13.42 16.14 27.40
CA THR A 139 -14.65 16.89 27.67
C THR A 139 -15.53 16.14 28.68
N ALA A 140 -15.66 14.81 28.51
CA ALA A 140 -16.41 13.95 29.43
C ALA A 140 -15.83 13.92 30.86
N GLN A 141 -14.52 14.15 31.01
CA GLN A 141 -13.83 14.20 32.31
C GLN A 141 -13.99 15.56 33.05
N GLY A 142 -14.48 16.60 32.38
CA GLY A 142 -14.71 17.92 32.96
C GLY A 142 -13.90 19.03 32.29
N GLU A 143 -14.60 19.94 31.64
CA GLU A 143 -14.07 20.98 30.74
C GLU A 143 -13.02 21.91 31.40
N LYS A 144 -13.22 22.27 32.68
CA LYS A 144 -12.34 23.23 33.38
C LYS A 144 -10.93 22.67 33.66
N LEU A 145 -10.78 21.36 33.84
CA LEU A 145 -9.47 20.74 34.12
C LEU A 145 -8.64 20.58 32.85
N ASN A 146 -9.30 20.43 31.70
CA ASN A 146 -8.67 19.99 30.45
C ASN A 146 -8.68 21.05 29.34
N LYS A 147 -9.11 22.28 29.62
CA LYS A 147 -9.27 23.33 28.59
C LYS A 147 -8.00 23.57 27.77
N ASN A 148 -6.85 23.74 28.44
CA ASN A 148 -5.57 23.97 27.77
C ASN A 148 -5.22 22.81 26.83
N LEU A 149 -5.38 21.57 27.29
CA LEU A 149 -5.09 20.38 26.49
C LEU A 149 -6.03 20.26 25.27
N MET A 150 -7.31 20.64 25.39
CA MET A 150 -8.23 20.66 24.27
C MET A 150 -7.88 21.71 23.21
N ASP A 151 -7.46 22.91 23.65
CA ASP A 151 -7.00 23.98 22.75
C ASP A 151 -5.70 23.57 22.04
N GLU A 152 -4.80 22.90 22.74
CA GLU A 152 -3.56 22.33 22.20
C GLU A 152 -3.83 21.24 21.15
N LEU A 153 -4.74 20.30 21.42
CA LEU A 153 -5.16 19.26 20.46
C LEU A 153 -5.80 19.86 19.20
N GLU A 154 -6.57 20.93 19.33
CA GLU A 154 -7.13 21.62 18.15
C GLU A 154 -6.03 22.31 17.33
N SER A 155 -5.03 22.89 17.99
CA SER A 155 -3.88 23.50 17.33
C SER A 155 -3.05 22.48 16.52
N VAL A 156 -3.00 21.22 16.96
CA VAL A 156 -2.34 20.12 16.26
C VAL A 156 -3.06 19.79 14.96
N LYS A 157 -4.39 19.69 14.98
CA LYS A 157 -5.21 19.46 13.78
C LYS A 157 -5.12 20.61 12.79
N GLY A 158 -5.01 21.84 13.30
CA GLY A 158 -4.85 23.06 12.52
C GLY A 158 -3.41 23.41 12.13
N ALA A 159 -2.42 22.61 12.51
CA ALA A 159 -1.01 22.96 12.34
C ALA A 159 -0.64 23.13 10.85
N THR A 160 -0.05 24.27 10.52
CA THR A 160 0.42 24.59 9.17
C THR A 160 1.94 24.66 9.08
N ASP A 161 2.47 24.36 7.91
CA ASP A 161 3.87 24.60 7.57
C ASP A 161 4.15 26.10 7.33
N SER A 162 5.40 26.43 6.94
CA SER A 162 5.81 27.81 6.64
C SER A 162 5.11 28.43 5.43
N SER A 163 4.41 27.64 4.62
CA SER A 163 3.60 28.11 3.49
C SER A 163 2.12 28.33 3.86
N GLY A 164 1.72 28.01 5.08
CA GLY A 164 0.31 28.03 5.51
C GLY A 164 -0.47 26.78 5.12
N SER A 165 0.19 25.74 4.59
CA SER A 165 -0.44 24.48 4.23
C SER A 165 -0.56 23.57 5.45
N LYS A 166 -1.69 22.90 5.63
CA LYS A 166 -1.89 21.97 6.76
C LYS A 166 -0.95 20.78 6.68
N TYR A 167 -0.20 20.51 7.75
CA TYR A 167 0.79 19.42 7.78
C TYR A 167 0.20 18.07 7.39
N LEU A 168 -0.94 17.67 7.98
CA LEU A 168 -1.57 16.37 7.71
C LEU A 168 -1.96 16.20 6.24
N SER A 169 -2.50 17.25 5.61
CA SER A 169 -2.86 17.22 4.20
C SER A 169 -1.64 17.17 3.28
N VAL A 170 -0.54 17.85 3.66
CA VAL A 170 0.73 17.78 2.93
C VAL A 170 1.36 16.39 3.04
N ILE A 171 1.35 15.79 4.25
CA ILE A 171 1.81 14.41 4.50
C ILE A 171 0.98 13.42 3.67
N GLN A 172 -0.34 13.51 3.73
CA GLN A 172 -1.24 12.65 2.95
C GLN A 172 -0.95 12.76 1.45
N SER A 173 -0.85 13.99 0.93
CA SER A 173 -0.58 14.22 -0.49
C SER A 173 0.78 13.68 -0.91
N LYS A 174 1.82 13.85 -0.07
CA LYS A 174 3.16 13.33 -0.35
C LYS A 174 3.15 11.80 -0.37
N TYR A 175 2.49 11.16 0.60
CA TYR A 175 2.29 9.72 0.65
C TYR A 175 1.57 9.21 -0.61
N GLU A 176 0.45 9.80 -0.98
CA GLU A 176 -0.33 9.41 -2.17
C GLU A 176 0.49 9.57 -3.46
N ASN A 177 1.27 10.64 -3.57
CA ASN A 177 2.17 10.86 -4.69
C ASN A 177 3.28 9.79 -4.73
N TYR A 178 3.90 9.47 -3.60
CA TYR A 178 4.89 8.41 -3.52
C TYR A 178 4.33 7.06 -3.96
N VAL A 179 3.15 6.68 -3.44
CA VAL A 179 2.49 5.42 -3.80
C VAL A 179 2.12 5.38 -5.29
N LYS A 180 1.51 6.46 -5.80
CA LYS A 180 1.00 6.50 -7.18
C LYS A 180 2.07 6.67 -8.23
N ALA A 181 2.99 7.61 -8.03
CA ALA A 181 3.98 7.96 -9.05
C ALA A 181 5.14 6.95 -9.07
N THR A 182 5.58 6.51 -7.89
CA THR A 182 6.81 5.74 -7.74
C THR A 182 6.51 4.25 -7.57
N LEU A 183 5.80 3.89 -6.51
CA LEU A 183 5.64 2.48 -6.12
C LEU A 183 4.81 1.69 -7.12
N LEU A 184 3.60 2.15 -7.45
CA LEU A 184 2.67 1.38 -8.28
C LEU A 184 3.23 1.08 -9.67
N THR A 185 3.84 2.07 -10.31
CA THR A 185 4.44 1.89 -11.64
C THR A 185 5.59 0.90 -11.57
N LYS A 186 6.52 1.12 -10.63
CA LYS A 186 7.74 0.31 -10.55
C LYS A 186 7.46 -1.12 -10.09
N ALA A 187 6.53 -1.32 -9.16
CA ALA A 187 6.15 -2.65 -8.72
C ALA A 187 5.45 -3.46 -9.81
N LYS A 188 4.62 -2.81 -10.63
CA LYS A 188 4.02 -3.46 -11.79
C LYS A 188 5.08 -3.95 -12.77
N ASP A 189 6.05 -3.09 -13.10
CA ASP A 189 7.13 -3.44 -14.03
C ASP A 189 7.99 -4.58 -13.45
N ASN A 190 8.39 -4.46 -12.18
CA ASN A 190 9.17 -5.48 -11.47
C ASN A 190 8.43 -6.82 -11.37
N ALA A 191 7.11 -6.80 -11.13
CA ALA A 191 6.34 -8.03 -11.03
C ALA A 191 6.21 -8.73 -12.39
N PHE A 192 5.99 -7.97 -13.46
CA PHE A 192 5.95 -8.51 -14.82
C PHE A 192 7.30 -9.13 -15.19
N GLU A 193 8.39 -8.40 -14.95
CA GLU A 193 9.74 -8.87 -15.23
C GLU A 193 10.09 -10.13 -14.40
N ARG A 194 9.73 -10.14 -13.11
CA ARG A 194 9.90 -11.32 -12.26
C ARG A 194 9.13 -12.53 -12.78
N ALA A 195 7.86 -12.36 -13.15
CA ALA A 195 7.03 -13.45 -13.66
C ALA A 195 7.59 -14.03 -14.97
N ASP A 196 8.04 -13.15 -15.87
CA ASP A 196 8.66 -13.51 -17.14
C ASP A 196 9.98 -14.28 -16.96
N ILE A 197 10.85 -13.85 -16.04
CA ILE A 197 12.09 -14.56 -15.70
C ILE A 197 11.78 -15.94 -15.10
N LEU A 198 10.83 -16.03 -14.16
CA LEU A 198 10.47 -17.30 -13.52
C LEU A 198 9.85 -18.29 -14.53
N ALA A 199 9.06 -17.80 -15.48
CA ALA A 199 8.51 -18.63 -16.56
C ALA A 199 9.63 -19.21 -17.45
N ARG A 200 10.62 -18.40 -17.84
CA ARG A 200 11.80 -18.89 -18.57
C ARG A 200 12.63 -19.87 -17.74
N GLN A 201 12.79 -19.61 -16.45
CA GLN A 201 13.49 -20.52 -15.54
C GLN A 201 12.83 -21.91 -15.51
N ALA A 202 11.51 -21.96 -15.40
CA ALA A 202 10.75 -23.21 -15.39
C ALA A 202 10.88 -23.99 -16.71
N GLN A 203 11.10 -23.30 -17.82
CA GLN A 203 11.34 -23.90 -19.14
C GLN A 203 12.82 -24.29 -19.38
N GLY A 204 13.71 -24.05 -18.41
CA GLY A 204 15.15 -24.27 -18.58
C GLY A 204 15.81 -23.26 -19.52
N GLN A 205 15.17 -22.12 -19.77
CA GLN A 205 15.60 -21.08 -20.72
C GLN A 205 16.15 -19.82 -20.02
N LEU A 206 16.66 -19.97 -18.80
CA LEU A 206 17.17 -18.84 -18.02
C LEU A 206 18.43 -18.27 -18.67
N ALA A 207 18.37 -16.99 -19.05
CA ALA A 207 19.50 -16.28 -19.63
C ALA A 207 20.53 -15.87 -18.57
N ALA A 208 21.78 -15.72 -19.01
CA ALA A 208 22.86 -15.21 -18.17
C ALA A 208 22.51 -13.79 -17.68
N GLY A 209 22.54 -13.58 -16.36
CA GLY A 209 22.21 -12.31 -15.72
C GLY A 209 20.79 -12.20 -15.16
N GLU A 210 19.85 -13.07 -15.56
CA GLU A 210 18.47 -13.01 -15.03
C GLU A 210 18.39 -13.30 -13.53
N GLN A 211 19.29 -14.14 -13.00
CA GLN A 211 19.44 -14.33 -11.54
C GLN A 211 19.91 -13.06 -10.80
N VAL A 212 20.67 -12.19 -11.47
CA VAL A 212 21.03 -10.88 -10.89
C VAL A 212 19.79 -10.00 -10.88
N LYS A 213 19.04 -10.00 -11.99
CA LYS A 213 17.82 -9.21 -12.12
C LYS A 213 16.73 -9.58 -11.11
N LEU A 214 16.53 -10.87 -10.86
CA LEU A 214 15.63 -11.33 -9.79
C LEU A 214 16.04 -10.78 -8.42
N ARG A 215 17.33 -10.85 -8.08
CA ARG A 215 17.84 -10.29 -6.82
C ARG A 215 17.69 -8.78 -6.74
N GLU A 216 17.83 -8.05 -7.85
CA GLU A 216 17.56 -6.61 -7.90
C GLU A 216 16.09 -6.34 -7.57
N ILE A 217 15.15 -7.05 -8.20
CA ILE A 217 13.71 -6.91 -7.95
C ILE A 217 13.36 -7.23 -6.49
N GLU A 218 13.94 -8.29 -5.92
CA GLU A 218 13.75 -8.67 -4.52
C GLU A 218 14.30 -7.61 -3.57
N ASN A 219 15.49 -7.07 -3.85
CA ASN A 219 16.10 -6.02 -3.06
C ASN A 219 15.27 -4.73 -3.09
N GLU A 220 14.74 -4.35 -4.26
CA GLU A 220 13.87 -3.18 -4.37
C GLU A 220 12.55 -3.36 -3.61
N SER A 221 11.96 -4.56 -3.66
CA SER A 221 10.76 -4.89 -2.90
C SER A 221 11.00 -4.79 -1.39
N ARG A 222 12.18 -5.24 -0.92
CA ARG A 222 12.58 -5.09 0.48
C ARG A 222 12.73 -3.62 0.89
N VAL A 223 13.34 -2.77 0.05
CA VAL A 223 13.44 -1.32 0.32
C VAL A 223 12.06 -0.68 0.46
N TRP A 224 11.08 -1.08 -0.36
CA TRP A 224 9.72 -0.58 -0.23
C TRP A 224 9.04 -1.04 1.07
N LEU A 225 9.29 -2.27 1.49
CA LEU A 225 8.79 -2.77 2.77
C LEU A 225 9.40 -1.99 3.95
N GLU A 226 10.71 -1.78 3.96
CA GLU A 226 11.38 -0.97 4.98
C GLU A 226 10.77 0.45 5.03
N GLN A 227 10.50 1.04 3.87
CA GLN A 227 9.84 2.34 3.78
C GLN A 227 8.40 2.33 4.34
N TYR A 228 7.65 1.25 4.11
CA TYR A 228 6.32 1.07 4.69
C TYR A 228 6.39 1.03 6.22
N GLU A 229 7.33 0.26 6.77
CA GLU A 229 7.53 0.14 8.22
C GLU A 229 7.88 1.49 8.86
N ILE A 230 8.76 2.27 8.23
CA ILE A 230 9.10 3.64 8.66
C ILE A 230 7.85 4.54 8.69
N ILE A 231 7.01 4.47 7.66
CA ILE A 231 5.77 5.24 7.59
C ILE A 231 4.81 4.84 8.73
N GLN A 232 4.63 3.53 8.96
CA GLN A 232 3.79 3.02 10.06
C GLN A 232 4.33 3.43 11.43
N GLU A 233 5.64 3.35 11.63
CA GLU A 233 6.28 3.75 12.88
C GLU A 233 6.03 5.23 13.18
N ASN A 234 6.14 6.10 12.18
CA ASN A 234 5.85 7.53 12.35
C ASN A 234 4.39 7.81 12.67
N ILE A 235 3.46 7.14 11.99
CA ILE A 235 2.03 7.22 12.31
C ILE A 235 1.82 6.83 13.76
N ASN A 236 2.35 5.68 14.19
CA ASN A 236 2.21 5.19 15.56
C ASN A 236 2.86 6.12 16.59
N LYS A 237 4.02 6.71 16.31
CA LYS A 237 4.65 7.73 17.16
C LYS A 237 3.71 8.91 17.38
N ILE A 238 3.14 9.45 16.31
CA ILE A 238 2.18 10.57 16.40
C ILE A 238 0.95 10.15 17.22
N LEU A 239 0.36 8.98 16.93
CA LEU A 239 -0.83 8.50 17.64
C LEU A 239 -0.58 8.28 19.13
N ASN A 240 0.58 7.73 19.48
CA ASN A 240 0.97 7.51 20.88
C ASN A 240 1.14 8.84 21.61
N VAL A 241 1.80 9.80 20.98
CA VAL A 241 1.98 11.14 21.53
C VAL A 241 0.63 11.85 21.72
N VAL A 242 -0.30 11.77 20.76
CA VAL A 242 -1.66 12.34 20.92
C VAL A 242 -2.45 11.68 22.06
N ASN A 243 -2.23 10.39 22.31
CA ASN A 243 -2.94 9.65 23.36
C ASN A 243 -2.31 9.79 24.76
N ASP A 244 -1.04 10.15 24.86
CA ASP A 244 -0.36 10.31 26.15
C ASP A 244 -0.94 11.52 26.91
N SER A 245 -1.42 11.28 28.12
CA SER A 245 -2.02 12.30 28.99
C SER A 245 -1.02 13.24 29.66
N THR A 246 0.28 12.95 29.60
CA THR A 246 1.26 13.53 30.52
C THR A 246 2.22 14.53 29.89
N VAL A 247 2.55 14.41 28.60
CA VAL A 247 3.66 15.17 28.01
C VAL A 247 3.45 15.36 26.51
N THR A 248 2.67 16.37 26.12
CA THR A 248 2.70 16.74 24.71
C THR A 248 2.48 18.22 24.51
N SER A 249 3.57 18.95 24.28
CA SER A 249 3.44 20.28 23.69
C SER A 249 2.99 20.12 22.24
N PRO A 250 2.11 21.00 21.72
CA PRO A 250 1.83 21.08 20.29
C PRO A 250 3.08 21.15 19.42
N ASP A 251 4.17 21.71 19.95
CA ASP A 251 5.43 21.83 19.23
C ASP A 251 6.15 20.49 19.05
N ASP A 252 5.97 19.53 19.96
CA ASP A 252 6.50 18.16 19.84
C ASP A 252 5.79 17.43 18.70
N ILE A 253 4.47 17.55 18.60
CA ILE A 253 3.70 16.94 17.50
C ILE A 253 4.07 17.61 16.16
N LYS A 254 4.25 18.93 16.12
CA LYS A 254 4.72 19.61 14.91
C LYS A 254 6.11 19.14 14.50
N ALA A 255 6.99 18.86 15.45
CA ALA A 255 8.31 18.29 15.16
C ALA A 255 8.18 16.88 14.55
N LEU A 256 7.29 16.04 15.07
CA LEU A 256 6.97 14.72 14.50
C LEU A 256 6.40 14.84 13.08
N TYR A 257 5.49 15.78 12.81
CA TYR A 257 4.99 16.02 11.45
C TYR A 257 6.10 16.41 10.48
N LYS A 258 7.04 17.26 10.91
CA LYS A 258 8.19 17.64 10.08
C LYS A 258 9.10 16.44 9.80
N SER A 259 9.38 15.61 10.81
CA SER A 259 10.18 14.39 10.64
C SER A 259 9.49 13.43 9.67
N PHE A 260 8.21 13.15 9.91
CA PHE A 260 7.44 12.25 9.06
C PHE A 260 7.37 12.73 7.62
N LEU A 261 7.17 14.03 7.40
CA LEU A 261 7.17 14.61 6.05
C LEU A 261 8.53 14.47 5.36
N ALA A 262 9.64 14.52 6.09
CA ALA A 262 10.98 14.33 5.54
C ALA A 262 11.28 12.86 5.18
N GLU A 263 10.65 11.91 5.88
CA GLU A 263 10.88 10.46 5.72
C GLU A 263 10.04 9.81 4.61
N ILE A 264 8.97 10.46 4.15
CA ILE A 264 8.27 10.03 2.93
C ILE A 264 9.12 10.44 1.72
N PRO A 265 9.49 9.54 0.80
CA PRO A 265 10.24 9.88 -0.42
C PRO A 265 9.45 10.81 -1.36
#